data_AF-X1A276-F1
#
_entry.id   AF-X1A276-F1
#
_cell.length_a   1.000
_cell.length_b   1.000
_cell.length_c   1.000
_cell.angle_alpha   90.00
_cell.angle_beta   90.00
_cell.angle_gamma   90.00
#
_symmetry.space_group_name_H-M   'P 1'
#
loop_
_entity.id
_entity.type
_entity.pdbx_description
1 polymer ?
#
loop_
_entity_poly.entity_id
_entity_poly.type
_entity_poly.pdbx_seq_one_letter_code
_entity_poly.pdbx_strand_id
1 'polypeptide(L)'
;GGGTIVRESSLLNVPSIEFFPGDSAPQEKFLIKNGFPLEHIRSSDEIIERANKILAQGPSSNRFKLSSFKEKISQFENPIDICFNFIKNRLSKLK
;
A
#
# COMPACT_ATOMS: atom_id res chain seq x y z
N GLY A 1 15.46 2.88 -0.10
CA GLY A 1 14.63 3.86 -0.83
C GLY A 1 13.68 3.12 -1.76
N GLY A 2 12.59 3.77 -2.18
CA GLY A 2 11.58 3.12 -3.05
C GLY A 2 10.14 3.56 -2.82
N GLY A 3 9.87 4.73 -2.22
CA GLY A 3 8.54 5.11 -1.71
C GLY A 3 7.37 4.84 -2.67
N THR A 4 7.44 5.28 -3.93
CA THR A 4 6.34 5.02 -4.89
C THR A 4 6.18 3.53 -5.21
N ILE A 5 7.26 2.83 -5.56
CA ILE A 5 7.15 1.44 -6.02
C ILE A 5 6.74 0.48 -4.90
N VAL A 6 7.18 0.70 -3.66
CA VAL A 6 6.76 -0.15 -2.52
C VAL A 6 5.27 0.04 -2.22
N ARG A 7 4.75 1.25 -2.36
CA ARG A 7 3.31 1.53 -2.18
C ARG A 7 2.48 0.86 -3.27
N GLU A 8 2.82 1.10 -4.53
CA GLU A 8 2.09 0.53 -5.67
C GLU A 8 2.12 -1.00 -5.66
N SER A 9 3.27 -1.59 -5.36
CA SER A 9 3.40 -3.04 -5.25
C SER A 9 2.53 -3.61 -4.11
N SER A 10 2.49 -2.95 -2.96
CA SER A 10 1.65 -3.38 -1.83
C SER A 10 0.15 -3.30 -2.15
N LEU A 11 -0.29 -2.30 -2.94
CA LEU A 11 -1.67 -2.19 -3.41
C LEU A 11 -2.06 -3.35 -4.33
N LEU A 12 -1.09 -3.93 -5.04
CA LEU A 12 -1.27 -5.13 -5.86
C LEU A 12 -1.09 -6.44 -5.08
N ASN A 13 -1.10 -6.37 -3.74
CA ASN A 13 -0.91 -7.50 -2.83
C ASN A 13 0.47 -8.19 -2.98
N VAL A 14 1.49 -7.45 -3.42
CA VAL A 14 2.88 -7.91 -3.50
C VAL A 14 3.61 -7.55 -2.19
N PRO A 15 4.23 -8.52 -1.50
CA PRO A 15 5.09 -8.24 -0.34
C PRO A 15 6.16 -7.21 -0.68
N SER A 16 6.14 -6.09 0.02
CA SER A 16 6.97 -4.92 -0.25
C SER A 16 7.70 -4.50 1.01
N ILE A 17 9.01 -4.24 0.89
CA ILE A 17 9.83 -3.78 2.02
C ILE A 17 10.32 -2.36 1.69
N GLU A 18 9.90 -1.40 2.50
CA GLU A 18 10.54 -0.09 2.57
C GLU A 18 11.83 -0.21 3.39
N PHE A 19 12.98 -0.06 2.75
CA PHE A 19 14.27 0.05 3.43
C PHE A 19 14.73 1.50 3.43
N PHE A 20 14.41 2.24 4.48
CA PHE A 20 14.72 3.66 4.59
C PHE A 20 15.02 4.04 6.06
N PRO A 21 16.09 4.80 6.35
CA PRO A 21 16.51 5.08 7.72
C PRO A 21 15.58 6.04 8.47
N GLY A 22 14.89 6.94 7.76
CA GLY A 22 13.91 7.84 8.35
C GLY A 22 12.59 7.14 8.69
N ASP A 23 11.61 7.91 9.15
CA ASP A 23 10.26 7.41 9.38
C ASP A 23 9.49 7.19 8.08
N SER A 24 8.63 6.18 8.06
CA SER A 24 7.66 5.99 6.98
C SER A 24 6.77 7.22 6.82
N ALA A 25 6.50 7.58 5.57
CA ALA A 25 5.55 8.62 5.25
C ALA A 25 4.11 8.21 5.62
N PRO A 26 3.17 9.17 5.73
CA PRO A 26 1.80 8.90 6.17
C PRO A 26 1.07 7.85 5.30
N GLN A 27 1.39 7.80 4.01
CA GLN A 27 0.76 6.87 3.06
C GLN A 27 1.16 5.42 3.36
N GLU A 28 2.44 5.16 3.64
CA GLU A 28 2.97 3.85 4.02
C GLU A 28 2.38 3.41 5.36
N LYS A 29 2.31 4.32 6.34
CA LYS A 29 1.64 4.07 7.63
C LYS A 29 0.17 3.70 7.44
N PHE A 30 -0.53 4.37 6.54
CA PHE A 30 -1.91 4.04 6.19
C PHE A 30 -2.03 2.64 5.61
N LEU A 31 -1.17 2.27 4.65
CA LEU A 31 -1.19 0.95 4.02
C LEU A 31 -0.91 -0.16 5.04
N ILE A 32 0.09 0.01 5.90
CA ILE A 32 0.42 -0.93 6.98
C ILE A 32 -0.76 -1.11 7.94
N LYS A 33 -1.36 0.00 8.39
CA LYS A 33 -2.51 -0.04 9.31
C LYS A 33 -3.73 -0.74 8.71
N ASN A 34 -3.91 -0.66 7.39
CA ASN A 34 -4.97 -1.34 6.66
C ASN A 34 -4.58 -2.75 6.20
N GLY A 35 -3.46 -3.28 6.69
CA GLY A 35 -3.00 -4.65 6.47
C GLY A 35 -2.52 -4.93 5.05
N PHE A 36 -2.17 -3.91 4.26
CA PHE A 36 -1.48 -4.14 3.00
C PHE A 36 -0.09 -4.72 3.29
N PRO A 37 0.47 -5.59 2.42
CA PRO A 37 1.71 -6.31 2.67
C PRO A 37 2.93 -5.40 2.45
N LEU A 38 3.03 -4.35 3.26
CA LEU A 38 4.11 -3.39 3.29
C LEU A 38 4.77 -3.47 4.67
N GLU A 39 6.10 -3.53 4.69
CA GLU A 39 6.90 -3.54 5.91
C GLU A 39 7.93 -2.41 5.83
N HIS A 40 8.21 -1.75 6.96
CA HIS A 40 9.29 -0.78 7.07
C HIS A 40 10.42 -1.38 7.90
N ILE A 41 11.57 -1.59 7.28
CA ILE A 41 12.76 -2.14 7.92
C ILE A 41 13.87 -1.10 7.84
N ARG A 42 14.59 -0.91 8.96
CA ARG A 42 15.71 0.03 9.05
C ARG A 42 17.07 -0.66 9.24
N SER A 43 17.06 -1.89 9.74
CA SER A 43 18.28 -2.67 9.97
C SER A 43 18.65 -3.51 8.75
N SER A 44 19.93 -3.47 8.38
CA SER A 44 20.48 -4.30 7.31
C SER A 44 20.35 -5.79 7.62
N ASP A 45 20.53 -6.19 8.88
CA ASP A 45 20.43 -7.59 9.28
C ASP A 45 18.98 -8.08 9.19
N GLU A 46 18.03 -7.25 9.61
CA GLU A 46 16.61 -7.56 9.55
C GLU A 46 16.11 -7.72 8.11
N ILE A 47 16.55 -6.85 7.18
CA ILE A 47 16.10 -6.96 5.78
C ILE A 47 16.65 -8.22 5.11
N ILE A 48 17.88 -8.61 5.42
CA ILE A 48 18.48 -9.86 4.91
C ILE A 48 17.69 -11.06 5.44
N GLU A 49 17.44 -11.11 6.74
CA GLU A 49 16.66 -12.18 7.36
C GLU A 49 15.24 -12.25 6.77
N ARG A 50 14.58 -11.10 6.64
CA ARG A 50 13.22 -11.01 6.13
C ARG A 50 13.13 -11.43 4.66
N ALA A 51 14.08 -10.99 3.82
CA ALA A 51 14.13 -11.37 2.42
C ALA A 51 14.29 -12.88 2.26
N ASN A 52 15.18 -13.51 3.03
CA ASN A 52 15.36 -14.96 3.04
C ASN A 52 14.06 -15.69 3.45
N LYS A 53 13.36 -15.19 4.48
CA LYS A 53 12.06 -15.74 4.89
C LYS A 53 11.01 -15.64 3.78
N ILE A 54 10.90 -14.51 3.08
CA ILE A 54 9.96 -14.32 1.96
C ILE A 54 10.26 -15.32 0.84
N LEU A 55 11.53 -15.48 0.46
CA LEU A 55 11.95 -16.38 -0.60
C LEU A 55 11.68 -17.85 -0.24
N ALA A 56 11.99 -18.25 0.99
CA ALA A 56 11.76 -19.61 1.47
C ALA A 56 10.26 -19.95 1.60
N GLN A 57 9.43 -18.98 1.95
CA GLN A 57 7.97 -19.18 2.09
C GLN A 57 7.28 -19.40 0.74
N GLY A 58 7.85 -18.85 -0.33
CA GLY A 58 7.26 -18.91 -1.67
C GLY A 58 5.94 -18.13 -1.78
N PRO A 59 5.33 -18.07 -2.98
CA PRO A 59 4.06 -17.41 -3.17
C PRO A 59 2.91 -18.19 -2.52
N SER A 60 2.02 -17.51 -1.81
CA SER A 60 0.77 -18.13 -1.33
C SER A 60 -0.15 -18.48 -2.50
N SER A 61 -1.02 -19.48 -2.32
CA SER A 61 -2.04 -19.88 -3.32
C SER A 61 -3.00 -18.75 -3.70
N ASN A 62 -3.10 -17.70 -2.88
CA ASN A 62 -3.94 -16.54 -3.11
C ASN A 62 -3.20 -15.36 -3.76
N ARG A 63 -1.86 -15.40 -3.89
CA ARG A 63 -1.05 -14.29 -4.44
C ARG A 63 -1.50 -13.87 -5.84
N PHE A 64 -1.82 -14.84 -6.70
CA PHE A 64 -2.16 -14.59 -8.10
C PHE A 64 -3.67 -14.42 -8.34
N LYS A 65 -4.48 -14.43 -7.28
CA LYS A 65 -5.91 -14.19 -7.42
C LYS A 65 -6.18 -12.70 -7.54
N LEU A 66 -6.74 -12.30 -8.69
CA LEU A 66 -7.12 -10.91 -8.98
C LEU A 66 -8.06 -10.32 -7.91
N SER A 67 -8.89 -11.17 -7.31
CA SER A 67 -9.81 -10.79 -6.24
C SER A 67 -9.09 -10.31 -4.97
N SER A 68 -7.89 -10.85 -4.69
CA SER A 68 -7.18 -10.61 -3.41
C SER A 68 -6.85 -9.14 -3.13
N PHE A 69 -6.59 -8.34 -4.18
CA PHE A 69 -6.34 -6.91 -4.04
C PHE A 69 -7.53 -6.04 -4.44
N LYS A 70 -8.32 -6.44 -5.44
CA LYS A 70 -9.49 -5.67 -5.89
C LYS A 70 -10.53 -5.53 -4.80
N GLU A 71 -10.87 -6.62 -4.11
CA GLU A 71 -11.83 -6.60 -3.01
C GLU A 71 -11.36 -5.64 -1.91
N LYS A 72 -10.08 -5.72 -1.55
CA LYS A 72 -9.48 -4.85 -0.55
C LYS A 72 -9.50 -3.38 -0.94
N ILE A 73 -9.11 -3.03 -2.18
CA ILE A 73 -9.14 -1.64 -2.67
C ILE A 73 -10.57 -1.11 -2.74
N SER A 74 -11.55 -1.96 -3.08
CA SER A 74 -12.95 -1.55 -3.20
C SER A 74 -13.61 -1.10 -1.89
N GLN A 75 -12.98 -1.38 -0.74
CA GLN A 75 -13.44 -0.92 0.57
C GLN A 75 -13.12 0.56 0.84
N PHE A 76 -12.26 1.17 0.02
CA PHE A 76 -11.86 2.57 0.18
C PHE A 76 -12.69 3.47 -0.74
N GLU A 77 -12.77 4.74 -0.33
CA GLU A 77 -13.50 5.74 -1.09
C GLU A 77 -12.87 5.96 -2.48
N ASN A 78 -13.72 6.32 -3.44
CA ASN A 78 -13.24 6.76 -4.74
C ASN A 78 -12.83 8.25 -4.65
N PRO A 79 -11.52 8.59 -4.71
CA PRO A 79 -11.08 9.97 -4.58
C PRO A 79 -11.58 10.85 -5.72
N ILE A 80 -11.86 10.27 -6.91
CA ILE A 80 -12.41 10.99 -8.06
C ILE A 80 -13.79 11.54 -7.70
N ASP A 81 -14.65 10.69 -7.14
CA ASP A 81 -16.01 11.07 -6.78
C ASP A 81 -16.01 12.11 -5.65
N ILE A 82 -15.15 11.96 -4.65
CA ILE A 82 -14.99 12.93 -3.56
C ILE A 82 -14.57 14.29 -4.11
N CYS A 83 -13.48 14.34 -4.88
CA CYS A 83 -12.94 15.58 -5.42
C CYS A 83 -13.94 16.26 -6.35
N PHE A 84 -14.58 15.49 -7.24
CA PHE A 84 -15.57 16.02 -8.17
C PHE A 84 -16.78 16.60 -7.43
N ASN A 85 -17.36 15.85 -6.49
CA ASN A 85 -18.53 16.29 -5.73
C ASN A 85 -18.20 17.50 -4.85
N PHE A 86 -17.01 17.55 -4.26
CA PHE A 86 -16.55 18.72 -3.49
C PHE A 86 -16.57 19.99 -4.33
N ILE A 87 -15.99 19.95 -5.53
CA ILE A 87 -15.96 21.11 -6.45
C ILE A 87 -17.37 21.45 -6.93
N LYS A 88 -18.15 20.45 -7.39
CA LYS A 88 -19.53 20.64 -7.87
C LYS A 88 -20.41 21.32 -6.82
N ASN A 89 -20.39 20.83 -5.59
CA ASN A 89 -21.18 21.37 -4.48
C ASN A 89 -20.75 22.79 -4.08
N ARG A 90 -19.47 23.12 -4.23
CA ARG A 90 -18.97 24.47 -3.96
C ARG A 90 -19.46 25.44 -5.04
N LEU A 91 -19.41 25.05 -6.31
CA LEU A 91 -19.87 25.87 -7.43
C LEU A 91 -21.39 26.10 -7.39
N SER A 92 -22.19 25.11 -6.98
CA SER A 92 -23.64 25.27 -6.88
C SER A 92 -24.09 26.22 -5.77
N LYS A 93 -23.27 26.42 -4.73
CA LYS A 93 -23.54 27.35 -3.61
C LYS A 93 -23.11 28.80 -3.89
N LEU A 94 -22.37 29.02 -4.97
CA LEU A 94 -21.96 30.35 -5.43
C LEU A 94 -22.96 30.97 -6.42
N LYS A 95 -23.97 30.20 -6.83
CA LYS A 95 -25.13 30.65 -7.61
C LYS A 95 -26.29 30.94 -6.66
#